data_AF-A0A558H4B5-F1
#
_entry.id   AF-A0A558H4B5-F1
#
_cell.length_a   1.000
_cell.length_b   1.000
_cell.length_c   1.000
_cell.angle_alpha   90.00
_cell.angle_beta   90.00
_cell.angle_gamma   90.00
#
_symmetry.space_group_name_H-M   'P 1'
#
loop_
_entity.id
_entity.type
_entity.pdbx_description
1 polymer ?
#
loop_
_entity_poly.entity_id
_entity_poly.type
_entity_poly.pdbx_seq_one_letter_code
_entity_poly.pdbx_strand_id
1 'polypeptide(L)'
;MNLSDVRYPADTKQAVRNLLLQEARKEPKHVPWWRKPAALTFAGLALAGSTAAGVYVALAPVDDKREIRCYFRADLTTEHPIAGSPGDVWPPYMTTGIMQSGFDAKNNPAPEDPNAGMTQVTDPIASCAALWDTNAMNPDGITEDLIPKEFVRPIEVQAPQTWSGDLDAEGNPMIPSGTLVTSGHYVPELTECVVENSVAVIPGPAEVCAKLGIPALEK
;
A
#
# COMPACT_ATOMS: atom_id res chain seq x y z
N MET A 1 6.33 16.28 -12.95
CA MET A 1 7.37 16.71 -11.98
C MET A 1 8.74 16.26 -12.49
N ASN A 2 9.79 17.07 -12.28
CA ASN A 2 11.16 16.74 -12.66
C ASN A 2 11.85 16.03 -11.48
N LEU A 3 12.58 14.94 -11.73
CA LEU A 3 13.11 14.02 -10.72
C LEU A 3 14.18 14.62 -9.77
N SER A 4 14.61 15.85 -10.02
CA SER A 4 15.72 16.52 -9.33
C SER A 4 15.34 17.28 -8.06
N ASP A 5 14.06 17.48 -7.78
CA ASP A 5 13.63 18.45 -6.75
C ASP A 5 13.29 17.81 -5.38
N VAL A 6 13.42 16.49 -5.25
CA VAL A 6 13.18 15.77 -3.99
C VAL A 6 14.38 15.94 -3.06
N ARG A 7 14.19 16.70 -1.97
CA ARG A 7 15.19 16.84 -0.89
C ARG A 7 14.99 15.75 0.15
N TYR A 8 15.97 14.87 0.26
CA TYR A 8 15.99 13.77 1.25
C TYR A 8 16.56 14.25 2.59
N PRO A 9 16.02 13.78 3.73
CA PRO A 9 16.68 13.89 5.03
C PRO A 9 18.04 13.18 5.00
N ALA A 10 19.09 13.81 5.52
CA ALA A 10 20.44 13.25 5.57
C ALA A 10 20.51 11.92 6.34
N ASP A 11 19.60 11.75 7.30
CA ASP A 11 19.54 10.62 8.22
C ASP A 11 19.22 9.31 7.50
N THR A 12 18.38 9.36 6.47
CA THR A 12 17.98 8.19 5.66
C THR A 12 19.16 7.58 4.89
N LYS A 13 20.06 8.42 4.34
CA LYS A 13 21.26 7.93 3.64
C LYS A 13 22.23 7.25 4.58
N GLN A 14 22.37 7.77 5.80
CA GLN A 14 23.22 7.18 6.82
C GLN A 14 22.64 5.88 7.37
N ALA A 15 21.31 5.81 7.58
CA ALA A 15 20.62 4.60 8.01
C ALA A 15 20.79 3.45 7.00
N VAL A 16 20.55 3.71 5.71
CA VAL A 16 20.74 2.72 4.64
C VAL A 16 22.20 2.27 4.54
N ARG A 17 23.15 3.21 4.62
CA ARG A 17 24.59 2.89 4.60
C ARG A 17 24.98 2.01 5.78
N ASN A 18 24.45 2.28 6.98
CA ASN A 18 24.75 1.51 8.18
C ASN A 18 24.18 0.09 8.09
N LEU A 19 22.97 -0.08 7.56
CA LEU A 19 22.39 -1.39 7.28
C LEU A 19 23.22 -2.20 6.29
N LEU A 20 23.65 -1.58 5.18
CA LEU A 20 24.51 -2.24 4.18
C LEU A 20 25.86 -2.65 4.76
N LEU A 21 26.48 -1.80 5.59
CA LEU A 21 27.74 -2.12 6.26
C LEU A 21 27.59 -3.20 7.33
N GLN A 22 26.44 -3.25 8.01
CA GLN A 22 26.13 -4.29 8.99
C GLN A 22 25.95 -5.65 8.32
N GLU A 23 25.28 -5.68 7.17
CA GLU A 23 25.09 -6.92 6.41
C GLU A 23 26.41 -7.39 5.77
N ALA A 24 27.22 -6.47 5.24
CA ALA A 24 28.54 -6.79 4.69
C ALA A 24 29.53 -7.29 5.75
N ARG A 25 29.31 -7.00 7.04
CA ARG A 25 30.14 -7.46 8.16
C ARG A 25 29.70 -8.80 8.75
N LYS A 26 28.55 -9.36 8.35
CA LYS A 26 28.18 -10.71 8.77
C LYS A 26 29.10 -11.71 8.09
N GLU A 27 30.07 -12.23 8.84
CA GLU A 27 30.88 -13.35 8.38
C GLU A 27 29.99 -14.58 8.14
N PRO A 28 30.21 -15.32 7.03
CA PRO A 28 29.51 -16.58 6.81
C PRO A 28 29.88 -17.56 7.93
N LYS A 29 28.89 -18.05 8.66
CA LYS A 29 29.10 -19.11 9.66
C LYS A 29 29.76 -20.32 8.99
N HIS A 30 31.00 -20.59 9.36
CA HIS A 30 31.72 -21.79 8.92
C HIS A 30 30.98 -23.04 9.41
N VAL A 31 30.27 -23.70 8.50
CA VAL A 31 29.64 -25.00 8.77
C VAL A 31 30.73 -26.08 8.63
N PRO A 32 30.95 -26.94 9.64
CA PRO A 32 31.97 -27.99 9.57
C PRO A 32 31.63 -29.01 8.46
N TRP A 33 32.61 -29.24 7.60
CA TRP A 33 32.54 -30.01 6.35
C TRP A 33 31.99 -31.45 6.50
N TRP A 34 32.08 -32.09 7.67
CA TRP A 34 31.72 -33.50 7.82
C TRP A 34 30.21 -33.80 7.89
N ARG A 35 29.31 -32.80 7.90
CA ARG A 35 27.86 -33.05 7.86
C ARG A 35 27.27 -32.63 6.51
N LYS A 36 27.24 -33.56 5.55
CA LYS A 36 26.26 -33.57 4.46
C LYS A 36 25.61 -34.96 4.40
N PRO A 37 24.28 -35.02 4.28
CA PRO A 37 23.75 -35.30 2.96
C PRO A 37 22.67 -34.30 2.52
N ALA A 38 22.69 -34.04 1.21
CA ALA A 38 21.59 -33.58 0.35
C ALA A 38 20.73 -32.39 0.84
N ALA A 39 21.27 -31.18 0.72
CA ALA A 39 20.47 -29.96 0.56
C ALA A 39 20.84 -29.30 -0.78
N LEU A 40 20.32 -29.87 -1.86
CA LEU A 40 19.94 -29.17 -3.08
C LEU A 40 18.49 -28.76 -2.80
N THR A 41 18.00 -27.53 -2.86
CA THR A 41 18.32 -26.34 -3.66
C THR A 41 17.37 -25.27 -3.15
N PHE A 42 17.83 -24.16 -2.56
CA PHE A 42 17.18 -22.83 -2.55
C PHE A 42 18.22 -21.83 -2.03
N ALA A 43 19.34 -21.71 -2.75
CA ALA A 43 20.29 -20.64 -2.52
C ALA A 43 19.80 -19.45 -3.36
N GLY A 44 19.34 -18.41 -2.66
CA GLY A 44 19.01 -17.12 -3.23
C GLY A 44 20.12 -16.64 -4.16
N LEU A 45 19.72 -16.26 -5.37
CA LEU A 45 20.55 -15.55 -6.32
C LEU A 45 20.76 -14.11 -5.80
N ALA A 46 21.67 -13.96 -4.85
CA ALA A 46 22.37 -12.70 -4.68
C ALA A 46 23.44 -12.62 -5.78
N LEU A 47 23.05 -12.14 -6.97
CA LEU A 47 24.00 -11.81 -8.03
C LEU A 47 24.75 -10.54 -7.65
N ALA A 48 25.93 -10.73 -7.05
CA ALA A 48 26.95 -9.71 -7.02
C ALA A 48 27.54 -9.54 -8.43
N GLY A 49 27.45 -8.33 -8.97
CA GLY A 49 28.34 -7.85 -10.03
C GLY A 49 27.68 -7.60 -11.38
N SER A 50 27.29 -6.36 -11.63
CA SER A 50 27.82 -5.59 -12.77
C SER A 50 27.24 -4.18 -12.77
N THR A 51 28.07 -3.26 -13.22
CA THR A 51 27.84 -1.82 -13.30
C THR A 51 26.74 -1.47 -14.31
N ALA A 52 25.51 -1.43 -13.85
CA ALA A 52 24.46 -0.55 -14.34
C ALA A 52 23.72 -0.10 -13.08
N ALA A 53 23.08 1.07 -13.09
CA ALA A 53 22.31 1.57 -11.95
C ALA A 53 21.05 0.70 -11.73
N GLY A 54 21.26 -0.55 -11.30
CA GLY A 54 20.24 -1.49 -10.88
C GLY A 54 19.89 -1.14 -9.45
N VAL A 55 18.75 -0.48 -9.29
CA VAL A 55 18.13 -0.27 -8.00
C VAL A 55 17.73 -1.65 -7.47
N TYR A 56 18.49 -2.20 -6.51
CA TYR A 56 18.10 -3.44 -5.84
C TYR A 56 16.89 -3.16 -4.97
N VAL A 57 15.75 -3.73 -5.34
CA VAL A 57 14.56 -3.73 -4.48
C VAL A 57 14.68 -4.95 -3.57
N ALA A 58 14.78 -4.72 -2.26
CA ALA A 58 14.61 -5.82 -1.31
C ALA A 58 13.16 -6.31 -1.39
N LEU A 59 12.94 -7.61 -1.37
CA LEU A 59 11.59 -8.19 -1.23
C LEU A 59 11.34 -8.51 0.23
N ALA A 60 10.12 -8.29 0.70
CA ALA A 60 9.70 -8.71 2.05
C ALA A 60 8.33 -9.39 2.00
N PRO A 61 8.15 -10.50 2.73
CA PRO A 61 6.84 -11.10 2.91
C PRO A 61 6.01 -10.28 3.91
N VAL A 62 4.69 -10.39 3.78
CA VAL A 62 3.71 -9.91 4.77
C VAL A 62 2.70 -11.03 5.00
N ASP A 63 2.65 -11.54 6.23
CA ASP A 63 1.77 -12.66 6.59
C ASP A 63 0.31 -12.23 6.73
N ASP A 64 0.06 -11.02 7.22
CA ASP A 64 -1.28 -10.46 7.37
C ASP A 64 -1.56 -9.39 6.31
N LYS A 65 -2.31 -9.77 5.27
CA LYS A 65 -2.74 -8.90 4.16
C LYS A 65 -4.22 -8.50 4.29
N ARG A 66 -4.79 -8.53 5.50
CA ARG A 66 -6.19 -8.11 5.73
C ARG A 66 -6.37 -6.60 5.61
N GLU A 67 -5.38 -5.84 6.08
CA GLU A 67 -5.34 -4.39 6.01
C GLU A 67 -4.33 -3.94 4.95
N ILE A 68 -4.78 -3.13 4.00
CA ILE A 68 -3.98 -2.57 2.94
C ILE A 68 -3.90 -1.05 3.13
N ARG A 69 -2.70 -0.49 3.13
CA ARG A 69 -2.46 0.95 3.21
C ARG A 69 -2.33 1.54 1.81
N CYS A 70 -3.34 2.27 1.35
CA CYS A 70 -3.34 2.97 0.07
C CYS A 70 -2.80 4.39 0.28
N TYR A 71 -1.56 4.65 -0.16
CA TYR A 71 -0.93 5.95 0.02
C TYR A 71 -1.46 6.96 -1.00
N PHE A 72 -1.67 8.20 -0.55
CA PHE A 72 -2.08 9.29 -1.44
C PHE A 72 -0.95 9.68 -2.40
N ARG A 73 0.29 9.61 -1.94
CA ARG A 73 1.49 10.05 -2.66
C ARG A 73 2.63 9.06 -2.46
N ALA A 74 3.66 9.17 -3.29
CA ALA A 74 4.95 8.50 -3.08
C ALA A 74 5.74 9.19 -1.94
N ASP A 75 5.12 9.27 -0.76
CA ASP A 75 5.67 9.82 0.48
C ASP A 75 5.03 9.09 1.65
N LEU A 76 5.84 8.64 2.60
CA LEU A 76 5.41 7.84 3.74
C LEU A 76 5.04 8.69 4.96
N THR A 77 5.18 10.02 4.88
CA THR A 77 5.18 10.90 6.05
C THR A 77 4.27 12.12 5.95
N THR A 78 3.90 12.56 4.75
CA THR A 78 3.04 13.73 4.59
C THR A 78 1.63 13.46 5.12
N GLU A 79 1.24 14.19 6.16
CA GLU A 79 -0.12 14.25 6.67
C GLU A 79 -0.94 15.31 5.93
N HIS A 80 -2.25 15.13 5.85
CA HIS A 80 -3.15 16.05 5.12
C HIS A 80 -4.22 16.64 6.04
N PRO A 81 -4.45 17.96 6.03
CA PRO A 81 -5.49 18.55 6.88
C PRO A 81 -6.89 18.03 6.50
N ILE A 82 -7.75 17.81 7.49
CA ILE A 82 -9.15 17.44 7.24
C ILE A 82 -9.99 18.71 7.05
N ALA A 83 -10.62 18.86 5.89
CA ALA A 83 -11.55 19.98 5.67
C ALA A 83 -12.67 19.99 6.72
N GLY A 84 -12.86 21.14 7.36
CA GLY A 84 -13.90 21.32 8.38
C GLY A 84 -13.51 20.90 9.79
N SER A 85 -12.33 20.31 10.02
CA SER A 85 -11.85 19.98 11.37
C SER A 85 -10.46 20.57 11.65
N PRO A 86 -10.37 21.80 12.17
CA PRO A 86 -9.09 22.46 12.44
C PRO A 86 -8.25 21.69 13.46
N GLY A 87 -7.04 21.30 13.05
CA GLY A 87 -6.09 20.57 13.90
C GLY A 87 -6.08 19.06 13.68
N ASP A 88 -7.09 18.52 12.99
CA ASP A 88 -7.09 17.11 12.60
C ASP A 88 -6.38 16.92 11.25
N VAL A 89 -5.69 15.79 11.14
CA VAL A 89 -4.96 15.40 9.94
C VAL A 89 -5.27 13.95 9.57
N TRP A 90 -5.39 13.68 8.28
CA TRP A 90 -5.28 12.36 7.71
C TRP A 90 -3.82 11.90 7.75
N PRO A 91 -3.57 10.61 8.04
CA PRO A 91 -2.26 10.03 7.82
C PRO A 91 -1.92 10.03 6.31
N PRO A 92 -0.69 9.66 5.93
CA PRO A 92 -0.23 9.66 4.53
C PRO A 92 -0.95 8.65 3.60
N TYR A 93 -1.88 7.88 4.15
CA TYR A 93 -2.60 6.80 3.49
C TYR A 93 -4.04 6.70 4.02
N MET A 94 -4.87 5.97 3.29
CA MET A 94 -6.10 5.40 3.82
C MET A 94 -5.95 3.88 3.94
N THR A 95 -6.67 3.29 4.88
CA THR A 95 -6.72 1.83 5.03
C THR A 95 -7.90 1.27 4.28
N THR A 96 -7.73 0.09 3.70
CA THR A 96 -8.81 -0.69 3.08
C THR A 96 -8.63 -2.16 3.37
N GLY A 97 -9.70 -2.93 3.21
CA GLY A 97 -9.70 -4.37 3.32
C GLY A 97 -11.09 -4.94 3.08
N ILE A 98 -11.21 -6.26 3.16
CA ILE A 98 -12.45 -6.95 2.83
C ILE A 98 -13.03 -7.49 4.14
N MET A 99 -14.23 -7.01 4.50
CA MET A 99 -14.96 -7.55 5.64
C MET A 99 -15.55 -8.91 5.30
N GLN A 100 -15.42 -9.85 6.23
CA GLN A 100 -16.07 -11.15 6.17
C GLN A 100 -17.57 -10.97 6.37
N SER A 101 -18.36 -11.40 5.38
CA SER A 101 -19.82 -11.40 5.50
C SER A 101 -20.27 -12.26 6.69
N GLY A 102 -21.15 -11.71 7.52
CA GLY A 102 -21.70 -12.40 8.69
C GLY A 102 -20.77 -12.50 9.90
N PHE A 103 -19.69 -11.71 9.96
CA PHE A 103 -18.84 -11.64 11.15
C PHE A 103 -19.63 -11.17 12.38
N ASP A 104 -19.59 -11.95 13.46
CA ASP A 104 -20.23 -11.64 14.73
C ASP A 104 -19.19 -11.11 15.74
N ALA A 105 -19.08 -9.78 15.82
CA ALA A 105 -18.17 -9.12 16.73
C ALA A 105 -18.41 -9.49 18.22
N LYS A 106 -19.63 -9.87 18.61
CA LYS A 106 -19.94 -10.21 20.02
C LYS A 106 -19.38 -11.57 20.43
N ASN A 107 -19.24 -12.49 19.48
CA ASN A 107 -18.75 -13.84 19.70
C ASN A 107 -17.37 -14.07 19.04
N ASN A 108 -16.62 -12.99 18.78
CA ASN A 108 -15.30 -13.05 18.17
C ASN A 108 -14.34 -13.87 19.06
N PRO A 109 -13.73 -14.96 18.55
CA PRO A 109 -12.78 -15.76 19.32
C PRO A 109 -11.43 -15.08 19.56
N ALA A 110 -11.13 -13.99 18.85
CA ALA A 110 -9.88 -13.21 18.97
C ALA A 110 -10.20 -11.69 19.10
N PRO A 111 -10.78 -11.25 20.23
CA PRO A 111 -11.21 -9.85 20.43
C PRO A 111 -10.05 -8.84 20.43
N GLU A 112 -8.82 -9.29 20.62
CA GLU A 112 -7.61 -8.48 20.57
C GLU A 112 -7.03 -8.27 19.17
N ASP A 113 -7.49 -9.03 18.17
CA ASP A 113 -7.05 -8.88 16.79
C ASP A 113 -7.75 -7.68 16.14
N PRO A 114 -7.02 -6.60 15.80
CA PRO A 114 -7.61 -5.40 15.21
C PRO A 114 -8.24 -5.66 13.83
N ASN A 115 -7.83 -6.75 13.17
CA ASN A 115 -8.31 -7.16 11.84
C ASN A 115 -9.28 -8.35 11.94
N ALA A 116 -9.86 -8.60 13.12
CA ALA A 116 -10.88 -9.62 13.29
C ALA A 116 -12.11 -9.31 12.41
N GLY A 117 -12.58 -10.33 11.70
CA GLY A 117 -13.67 -10.18 10.74
C GLY A 117 -13.25 -9.61 9.39
N MET A 118 -11.95 -9.45 9.12
CA MET A 118 -11.43 -9.15 7.78
C MET A 118 -10.87 -10.42 7.12
N THR A 119 -11.00 -10.51 5.80
CA THR A 119 -10.40 -11.58 4.98
C THR A 119 -9.11 -11.11 4.32
N GLN A 120 -8.19 -12.05 4.07
CA GLN A 120 -6.94 -11.77 3.36
C GLN A 120 -7.22 -11.17 1.98
N VAL A 121 -6.63 -10.00 1.69
CA VAL A 121 -6.76 -9.36 0.39
C VAL A 121 -5.79 -10.02 -0.59
N THR A 122 -6.34 -10.55 -1.69
CA THR A 122 -5.55 -11.23 -2.73
C THR A 122 -4.96 -10.28 -3.77
N ASP A 123 -5.59 -9.11 -3.95
CA ASP A 123 -5.15 -8.08 -4.89
C ASP A 123 -5.19 -6.68 -4.22
N PRO A 124 -4.11 -6.31 -3.51
CA PRO A 124 -3.96 -4.99 -2.90
C PRO A 124 -4.05 -3.85 -3.91
N ILE A 125 -3.49 -4.03 -5.12
CA ILE A 125 -3.53 -3.00 -6.18
C ILE A 125 -4.97 -2.74 -6.59
N ALA A 126 -5.75 -3.77 -6.91
CA ALA A 126 -7.15 -3.60 -7.29
C ALA A 126 -7.98 -2.93 -6.18
N SER A 127 -7.71 -3.27 -4.91
CA SER A 127 -8.39 -2.69 -3.76
C SER A 127 -8.13 -1.18 -3.65
N CYS A 128 -6.88 -0.74 -3.81
CA CYS A 128 -6.55 0.68 -3.80
C CYS A 128 -6.95 1.40 -5.09
N ALA A 129 -6.89 0.73 -6.25
CA ALA A 129 -7.35 1.28 -7.52
C ALA A 129 -8.85 1.61 -7.48
N ALA A 130 -9.67 0.81 -6.79
CA ALA A 130 -11.08 1.12 -6.59
C ALA A 130 -11.29 2.43 -5.82
N LEU A 131 -10.47 2.70 -4.79
CA LEU A 131 -10.54 3.97 -4.05
C LEU A 131 -10.13 5.18 -4.90
N TRP A 132 -9.15 5.00 -5.79
CA TRP A 132 -8.81 6.02 -6.79
C TRP A 132 -9.96 6.25 -7.76
N ASP A 133 -10.54 5.16 -8.28
CA ASP A 133 -11.62 5.18 -9.27
C ASP A 133 -12.89 5.90 -8.76
N THR A 134 -13.17 5.84 -7.46
CA THR A 134 -14.29 6.52 -6.81
C THR A 134 -13.91 7.88 -6.19
N ASN A 135 -12.76 8.45 -6.55
CA ASN A 135 -12.23 9.72 -6.03
C ASN A 135 -11.93 9.76 -4.52
N ALA A 136 -11.97 8.63 -3.82
CA ALA A 136 -11.70 8.59 -2.38
C ALA A 136 -10.23 8.93 -2.07
N MET A 137 -9.33 8.75 -3.04
CA MET A 137 -7.91 9.07 -2.93
C MET A 137 -7.56 10.53 -3.28
N ASN A 138 -8.53 11.38 -3.61
CA ASN A 138 -8.30 12.81 -3.88
C ASN A 138 -9.20 13.75 -3.03
N PRO A 139 -9.33 13.53 -1.70
CA PRO A 139 -10.08 14.45 -0.84
C PRO A 139 -9.46 15.84 -0.93
N ASP A 140 -10.29 16.89 -1.08
CA ASP A 140 -9.83 18.29 -1.14
C ASP A 140 -8.72 18.58 -2.18
N GLY A 141 -8.57 17.74 -3.21
CA GLY A 141 -7.55 17.92 -4.25
C GLY A 141 -6.13 17.52 -3.82
N ILE A 142 -5.97 16.73 -2.76
CA ILE A 142 -4.63 16.36 -2.25
C ILE A 142 -3.75 15.61 -3.25
N THR A 143 -4.30 15.06 -4.33
CA THR A 143 -3.56 14.34 -5.38
C THR A 143 -3.78 14.95 -6.76
N GLU A 144 -4.22 16.20 -6.83
CA GLU A 144 -4.56 16.87 -8.09
C GLU A 144 -3.37 16.93 -9.08
N ASP A 145 -2.15 17.05 -8.56
CA ASP A 145 -0.92 17.06 -9.36
C ASP A 145 -0.53 15.70 -9.95
N LEU A 146 -1.14 14.60 -9.47
CA LEU A 146 -0.98 13.26 -10.04
C LEU A 146 -1.94 13.02 -11.21
N ILE A 147 -2.97 13.84 -11.36
CA ILE A 147 -3.96 13.73 -12.42
C ILE A 147 -3.45 14.46 -13.68
N PRO A 148 -3.35 13.79 -14.85
CA PRO A 148 -2.95 14.44 -16.09
C PRO A 148 -3.89 15.61 -16.42
N LYS A 149 -3.35 16.73 -16.91
CA LYS A 149 -4.15 17.94 -17.19
C LYS A 149 -5.20 17.72 -18.28
N GLU A 150 -4.91 16.79 -19.17
CA GLU A 150 -5.77 16.34 -20.27
C GLU A 150 -6.82 15.30 -19.83
N PHE A 151 -6.76 14.80 -18.59
CA PHE A 151 -7.72 13.84 -18.07
C PHE A 151 -9.10 14.49 -17.95
N VAL A 152 -10.09 13.90 -18.63
CA VAL A 152 -11.48 14.34 -18.54
C VAL A 152 -12.11 13.68 -17.31
N ARG A 153 -12.49 14.50 -16.33
CA ARG A 153 -13.16 14.01 -15.13
C ARG A 153 -14.49 13.33 -15.49
N PRO A 154 -14.81 12.20 -14.86
CA PRO A 154 -16.11 11.56 -15.04
C PRO A 154 -17.24 12.48 -14.59
N ILE A 155 -18.38 12.34 -15.25
CA ILE A 155 -19.62 13.05 -14.90
C ILE A 155 -20.32 12.24 -13.83
N GLU A 156 -20.79 12.90 -12.77
CA GLU A 156 -21.56 12.25 -11.73
C GLU A 156 -22.87 11.70 -12.28
N VAL A 157 -23.20 10.45 -11.94
CA VAL A 157 -24.41 9.78 -12.38
C VAL A 157 -25.25 9.37 -11.18
N GLN A 158 -26.57 9.26 -11.39
CA GLN A 158 -27.45 8.75 -10.36
C GLN A 158 -27.09 7.29 -10.04
N ALA A 159 -26.87 6.97 -8.76
CA ALA A 159 -26.68 5.59 -8.35
C ALA A 159 -27.88 4.73 -8.82
N PRO A 160 -27.66 3.55 -9.43
CA PRO A 160 -28.74 2.67 -9.84
C PRO A 160 -29.67 2.35 -8.66
N GLN A 161 -30.99 2.37 -8.90
CA GLN A 161 -32.00 2.08 -7.86
C GLN A 161 -31.89 0.67 -7.27
N THR A 162 -31.27 -0.24 -8.01
CA THR A 162 -30.99 -1.62 -7.60
C THR A 162 -29.52 -1.83 -7.31
N TRP A 163 -28.78 -0.81 -6.84
CA TRP A 163 -27.49 -1.07 -6.21
C TRP A 163 -27.78 -2.13 -5.15
N SER A 164 -27.32 -3.36 -5.39
CA SER A 164 -27.50 -4.52 -4.53
C SER A 164 -26.60 -4.34 -3.31
N GLY A 165 -26.83 -3.24 -2.60
CA GLY A 165 -25.97 -2.72 -1.56
C GLY A 165 -26.23 -3.45 -0.27
N ASP A 166 -25.18 -3.46 0.53
CA ASP A 166 -25.29 -3.71 1.95
C ASP A 166 -26.41 -2.84 2.53
N LEU A 167 -27.28 -3.48 3.29
CA LEU A 167 -28.30 -2.80 4.06
C LEU A 167 -27.67 -2.40 5.40
N ASP A 168 -28.10 -1.28 5.96
CA ASP A 168 -27.81 -0.96 7.36
C ASP A 168 -28.48 -1.98 8.30
N ALA A 169 -28.24 -1.84 9.61
CA ALA A 169 -28.83 -2.74 10.60
C ALA A 169 -30.37 -2.70 10.62
N GLU A 170 -30.95 -1.63 10.08
CA GLU A 170 -32.38 -1.37 9.98
C GLU A 170 -32.98 -1.86 8.64
N GLY A 171 -32.17 -2.38 7.72
CA GLY A 171 -32.60 -2.89 6.43
C GLY A 171 -32.75 -1.82 5.34
N ASN A 172 -32.25 -0.60 5.56
CA ASN A 172 -32.23 0.46 4.55
C ASN A 172 -30.97 0.34 3.68
N PRO A 173 -31.02 0.74 2.41
CA PRO A 173 -29.82 0.86 1.59
C PRO A 173 -28.79 1.76 2.26
N MET A 174 -27.54 1.30 2.41
CA MET A 174 -26.44 2.13 2.93
C MET A 174 -26.19 3.38 2.07
N ILE A 175 -26.56 3.33 0.79
CA ILE A 175 -26.53 4.47 -0.12
C ILE A 175 -27.97 4.89 -0.42
N PRO A 176 -28.41 6.07 0.04
CA PRO A 176 -29.75 6.56 -0.22
C PRO A 176 -30.07 6.62 -1.72
N SER A 177 -31.33 6.34 -2.08
CA SER A 177 -31.82 6.61 -3.43
C SER A 177 -31.66 8.09 -3.75
N GLY A 178 -31.09 8.41 -4.91
CA GLY A 178 -30.82 9.80 -5.28
C GLY A 178 -29.39 10.27 -4.99
N THR A 179 -28.54 9.43 -4.40
CA THR A 179 -27.10 9.73 -4.30
C THR A 179 -26.48 9.78 -5.70
N LEU A 180 -25.68 10.80 -5.95
CA LEU A 180 -24.81 10.89 -7.12
C LEU A 180 -23.55 10.09 -6.82
N VAL A 181 -23.18 9.20 -7.73
CA VAL A 181 -21.95 8.41 -7.67
C VAL A 181 -21.14 8.68 -8.92
N THR A 182 -19.83 8.63 -8.76
CA THR A 182 -18.91 8.88 -9.86
C THR A 182 -17.80 7.84 -9.79
N SER A 183 -17.63 7.11 -10.89
CA SER A 183 -16.57 6.13 -11.10
C SER A 183 -15.82 6.49 -12.38
N GLY A 184 -14.63 5.96 -12.57
CA GLY A 184 -13.77 6.32 -13.69
C GLY A 184 -12.91 7.55 -13.41
N HIS A 185 -12.60 7.84 -12.14
CA HIS A 185 -11.55 8.82 -11.81
C HIS A 185 -10.17 8.28 -12.21
N TYR A 186 -9.19 9.18 -12.32
CA TYR A 186 -7.86 8.80 -12.74
C TYR A 186 -7.20 7.91 -11.69
N VAL A 187 -6.81 6.70 -12.09
CA VAL A 187 -6.00 5.78 -11.29
C VAL A 187 -4.55 5.89 -11.77
N PRO A 188 -3.61 6.36 -10.93
CA PRO A 188 -2.20 6.38 -11.30
C PRO A 188 -1.66 4.95 -11.41
N GLU A 189 -0.45 4.80 -11.95
CA GLU A 189 0.30 3.56 -11.78
C GLU A 189 0.49 3.29 -10.28
N LEU A 190 0.28 2.05 -9.83
CA LEU A 190 0.34 1.65 -8.43
C LEU A 190 1.35 0.51 -8.25
N THR A 191 2.10 0.54 -7.15
CA THR A 191 3.09 -0.49 -6.82
C THR A 191 2.92 -0.98 -5.39
N GLU A 192 3.06 -2.29 -5.18
CA GLU A 192 3.00 -2.94 -3.86
C GLU A 192 4.37 -2.90 -3.16
N CYS A 193 4.39 -2.30 -1.98
CA CYS A 193 5.53 -2.19 -1.10
C CYS A 193 5.21 -2.76 0.29
N VAL A 194 6.24 -2.85 1.14
CA VAL A 194 6.10 -3.21 2.55
C VAL A 194 6.53 -2.04 3.43
N VAL A 195 5.61 -1.55 4.24
CA VAL A 195 5.87 -0.49 5.23
C VAL A 195 5.47 -1.02 6.60
N GLU A 196 6.40 -1.03 7.55
CA GLU A 196 6.13 -1.48 8.93
C GLU A 196 5.46 -2.87 8.99
N ASN A 197 5.91 -3.80 8.14
CA ASN A 197 5.36 -5.16 8.05
C ASN A 197 3.89 -5.23 7.60
N SER A 198 3.38 -4.17 6.97
CA SER A 198 2.03 -4.08 6.39
C SER A 198 2.13 -3.92 4.87
N VAL A 199 1.09 -4.36 4.15
CA VAL A 199 1.01 -4.13 2.70
C VAL A 199 0.71 -2.65 2.44
N ALA A 200 1.57 -2.02 1.65
CA ALA A 200 1.42 -0.64 1.21
C ALA A 200 1.27 -0.59 -0.31
N VAL A 201 0.29 0.15 -0.82
CA VAL A 201 0.16 0.42 -2.25
C VAL A 201 0.43 1.89 -2.48
N ILE A 202 1.46 2.17 -3.27
CA ILE A 202 2.01 3.52 -3.45
C ILE A 202 1.89 3.93 -4.92
N PRO A 203 1.41 5.16 -5.21
CA PRO A 203 1.34 5.65 -6.58
C PRO A 203 2.75 5.89 -7.12
N GLY A 204 3.02 5.34 -8.29
CA GLY A 204 4.29 5.43 -8.99
C GLY A 204 4.68 4.14 -9.69
N PRO A 205 5.75 4.21 -10.49
CA PRO A 205 6.25 3.06 -11.23
C PRO A 205 6.86 2.02 -10.30
N ALA A 206 7.15 0.83 -10.84
CA ALA A 206 7.69 -0.31 -10.10
C ALA A 206 8.93 -0.01 -9.24
N GLU A 207 9.73 1.03 -9.56
CA GLU A 207 10.90 1.41 -8.75
C GLU A 207 10.55 2.28 -7.52
N VAL A 208 9.28 2.64 -7.29
CA VAL A 208 8.88 3.55 -6.22
C VAL A 208 9.26 3.04 -4.83
N CYS A 209 9.11 1.73 -4.55
CA CYS A 209 9.49 1.17 -3.25
C CYS A 209 10.97 1.41 -2.96
N ALA A 210 11.85 1.15 -3.93
CA ALA A 210 13.26 1.34 -3.72
C ALA A 210 13.71 2.80 -3.75
N LYS A 211 13.00 3.68 -4.47
CA LYS A 211 13.20 5.14 -4.34
C LYS A 211 12.88 5.63 -2.93
N LEU A 212 11.88 5.02 -2.29
CA LEU A 212 11.49 5.27 -0.90
C LEU A 212 12.35 4.52 0.12
N GLY A 213 13.26 3.66 -0.32
CA GLY A 213 14.12 2.86 0.56
C GLY A 213 13.38 1.78 1.34
N ILE A 214 12.23 1.32 0.84
CA ILE A 214 11.41 0.26 1.44
C ILE A 214 11.37 -0.99 0.54
N PRO A 215 11.09 -2.17 1.10
CA PRO A 215 10.94 -3.38 0.31
C PRO A 215 9.72 -3.36 -0.62
N ALA A 216 9.80 -4.06 -1.74
CA ALA A 216 8.60 -4.46 -2.50
C ALA A 216 7.97 -5.70 -1.86
N LEU A 217 6.66 -5.87 -2.06
CA LEU A 217 5.93 -7.03 -1.58
C LEU A 217 6.35 -8.30 -2.33
N GLU A 218 6.66 -9.37 -1.58
CA GLU A 218 6.85 -10.71 -2.16
C GLU A 218 5.51 -11.30 -2.61
N LYS A 219 5.47 -11.82 -3.85
CA LYS A 219 4.27 -12.37 -4.49
C LYS A 219 4.04 -13.84 -4.13
#